data_AF-A0A439CXN6-F1
#
_entry.id   AF-A0A439CXN6-F1
#
_cell.length_a   1.000
_cell.length_b   1.000
_cell.length_c   1.000
_cell.angle_alpha   90.00
_cell.angle_beta   90.00
_cell.angle_gamma   90.00
#
_symmetry.space_group_name_H-M   'P 1'
#
loop_
_entity.id
_entity.type
_entity.pdbx_description
1 polymer ?
#
loop_
_entity_poly.entity_id
_entity_poly.type
_entity_poly.pdbx_seq_one_letter_code
_entity_poly.pdbx_strand_id
1 'polypeptide(L)'
;MKDFSWGAAISLAVALGAVATNANAAFLVENAVNDLMASMSIKSVTGPISGRPTDLADARASVLAGNYTPRRHHTKFRCPSSCSGAGTNSNAWFTYAGTDLDRLRGCNITTLLDFSLSNKIDDPKSQFGLSACEADFKSSPEISELSQSRATSCLPDNVQQTNTTSLLQLGSSGTSSAAQIASVLGALDQLLGYSGMSSGSCNETIQFASSGNTAVGAYAGSGLTSQGLLASVLQSLSTRVREDGSVADNLMVQMCSNSSARYSLGVFISTKGDLAAIQRATQLWKNSSCVTSMAETTPDWQRLTYLTPAPLSSPSSGSNIPNNFTHTISKISGKNALSRGRYV
;
A
#
# COMPACT_ATOMS: atom_id res chain seq x y z
N MET A 1 44.81 -16.08 -7.53
CA MET A 1 45.83 -16.23 -6.46
C MET A 1 45.80 -14.99 -5.58
N LYS A 2 45.79 -15.25 -4.26
CA LYS A 2 45.74 -14.34 -3.11
C LYS A 2 44.35 -13.87 -2.68
N ASP A 3 43.81 -14.73 -1.82
CA ASP A 3 42.80 -14.51 -0.79
C ASP A 3 43.15 -13.37 0.17
N PHE A 4 42.12 -12.72 0.71
CA PHE A 4 42.14 -12.18 2.06
C PHE A 4 40.76 -12.34 2.71
N SER A 5 40.73 -13.20 3.74
CA SER A 5 39.64 -13.44 4.67
C SER A 5 39.71 -12.45 5.86
N TRP A 6 38.85 -12.67 6.86
CA TRP A 6 38.56 -11.95 8.12
C TRP A 6 37.26 -11.11 8.01
N GLY A 7 36.13 -11.46 8.63
CA GLY A 7 35.89 -12.41 9.73
C GLY A 7 35.96 -11.71 11.09
N ALA A 8 34.75 -11.47 11.64
CA ALA A 8 34.41 -11.10 13.02
C ALA A 8 34.57 -9.63 13.48
N ALA A 9 33.44 -8.91 13.50
CA ALA A 9 32.88 -8.37 14.75
C ALA A 9 31.35 -8.22 14.60
N ILE A 10 30.66 -9.09 15.32
CA ILE A 10 29.20 -9.16 15.48
C ILE A 10 28.82 -8.32 16.72
N SER A 11 27.62 -7.72 16.65
CA SER A 11 26.79 -7.24 17.76
C SER A 11 27.08 -5.89 18.42
N LEU A 12 26.28 -4.89 18.06
CA LEU A 12 25.40 -4.22 19.02
C LEU A 12 24.16 -3.67 18.29
N ALA A 13 23.08 -4.44 18.37
CA ALA A 13 21.73 -3.97 18.11
C ALA A 13 21.18 -3.27 19.37
N VAL A 14 20.06 -2.58 19.19
CA VAL A 14 19.08 -2.12 20.20
C VAL A 14 19.33 -0.73 20.79
N ALA A 15 18.57 0.25 20.28
CA ALA A 15 17.69 1.17 21.04
C ALA A 15 17.53 2.54 20.34
N LEU A 16 16.69 2.62 19.30
CA LEU A 16 16.03 3.87 18.94
C LEU A 16 14.55 3.72 19.26
N GLY A 17 14.21 4.02 20.51
CA GLY A 17 12.85 3.82 21.00
C GLY A 17 12.67 4.20 22.47
N ALA A 18 13.12 5.38 22.87
CA ALA A 18 12.60 6.06 24.06
C ALA A 18 12.87 7.56 23.97
N VAL A 19 11.80 8.35 23.96
CA VAL A 19 11.82 9.80 24.18
C VAL A 19 12.11 10.06 25.67
N ALA A 20 13.15 10.82 26.01
CA ALA A 20 13.17 11.79 27.12
C ALA A 20 14.57 12.43 27.31
N THR A 21 14.59 13.76 27.20
CA THR A 21 15.37 14.73 28.01
C THR A 21 16.53 14.18 28.85
N ASN A 22 17.75 14.16 28.31
CA ASN A 22 18.99 14.18 29.10
C ASN A 22 20.17 14.62 28.22
N ALA A 23 20.91 15.64 28.65
CA ALA A 23 22.05 16.23 27.92
C ALA A 23 23.19 15.23 27.63
N ASN A 24 23.19 14.07 28.29
CA ASN A 24 24.23 13.04 28.13
C ASN A 24 24.04 12.13 26.89
N ALA A 25 22.87 12.14 26.23
CA ALA A 25 22.66 11.38 25.00
C ALA A 25 23.28 12.06 23.77
N ALA A 26 23.42 13.40 23.78
CA ALA A 26 24.06 14.16 22.70
C ALA A 26 25.55 13.84 22.59
N PHE A 27 26.24 13.65 23.72
CA PHE A 27 27.67 13.37 23.77
C PHE A 27 28.04 11.99 23.20
N LEU A 28 27.16 11.00 23.35
CA LEU A 28 27.38 9.65 22.81
C LEU A 28 27.20 9.59 21.29
N VAL A 29 26.29 10.41 20.73
CA VAL A 29 26.10 10.53 19.28
C VAL A 29 27.29 11.23 18.63
N GLU A 30 27.84 12.26 19.26
CA GLU A 30 28.99 13.02 18.73
C GLU A 30 30.27 12.16 18.70
N ASN A 31 30.50 11.35 19.73
CA ASN A 31 31.63 10.41 19.74
C ASN A 31 31.48 9.30 18.69
N ALA A 32 30.27 8.77 18.47
CA ALA A 32 30.03 7.77 17.44
C ALA A 32 30.22 8.34 16.02
N VAL A 33 29.85 9.61 15.79
CA VAL A 33 30.10 10.31 14.52
C VAL A 33 31.60 10.57 14.32
N ASN A 34 32.33 10.95 15.38
CA ASN A 34 33.77 11.17 15.31
C ASN A 34 34.55 9.87 15.06
N ASP A 35 34.15 8.75 15.68
CA ASP A 35 34.76 7.43 15.40
C ASP A 35 34.45 6.94 13.98
N LEU A 36 33.23 7.17 13.47
CA LEU A 36 32.88 6.87 12.08
C LEU A 36 33.71 7.71 11.10
N MET A 37 33.87 9.01 11.38
CA MET A 37 34.70 9.92 10.58
C MET A 37 36.18 9.54 10.63
N ALA A 38 36.69 9.07 11.77
CA ALA A 38 38.05 8.58 11.91
C ALA A 38 38.29 7.24 11.18
N SER A 39 37.25 6.42 11.01
CA SER A 39 37.32 5.15 10.27
C SER A 39 37.35 5.32 8.75
N MET A 40 36.94 6.50 8.24
CA MET A 40 36.95 6.82 6.82
C MET A 40 38.29 7.45 6.43
N SER A 41 39.27 6.61 6.06
CA SER A 41 40.50 7.08 5.42
C SER A 41 40.18 7.66 4.03
N ILE A 42 39.85 8.95 3.97
CA ILE A 42 39.78 9.71 2.72
C ILE A 42 41.22 9.94 2.26
N LYS A 43 41.67 9.17 1.26
CA LYS A 43 42.89 9.51 0.53
C LYS A 43 42.59 10.75 -0.31
N SER A 44 43.05 11.91 0.17
CA SER A 44 43.08 13.12 -0.64
C SER A 44 44.10 12.90 -1.78
N VAL A 45 43.59 12.85 -3.01
CA VAL A 45 44.43 12.92 -4.20
C VAL A 45 44.87 14.38 -4.33
N THR A 46 46.10 14.68 -3.95
CA THR A 46 46.73 15.97 -4.22
C THR A 46 47.13 15.99 -5.68
N GLY A 47 46.34 16.70 -6.48
CA GLY A 47 46.65 17.01 -7.87
C GLY A 47 45.74 18.13 -8.35
N PRO A 48 46.23 19.12 -9.11
CA PRO A 48 45.38 20.18 -9.63
C PRO A 48 44.42 19.59 -10.66
N ILE A 49 43.16 19.41 -10.27
CA ILE A 49 42.06 19.21 -11.23
C ILE A 49 41.64 20.62 -11.66
N SER A 50 42.02 21.00 -12.88
CA SER A 50 41.64 22.30 -13.44
C SER A 50 40.14 22.53 -13.31
N GLY A 51 39.76 23.60 -12.58
CA GLY A 51 38.36 24.02 -12.41
C GLY A 51 37.64 23.55 -11.13
N ARG A 52 38.32 22.94 -10.15
CA ARG A 52 37.69 22.59 -8.87
C ARG A 52 38.06 23.60 -7.76
N PRO A 53 37.08 24.32 -7.18
CA PRO A 53 37.36 25.30 -6.13
C PRO A 53 37.85 24.60 -4.86
N THR A 54 38.97 25.07 -4.33
CA THR A 54 39.68 24.49 -3.17
C THR A 54 39.18 25.01 -1.83
N ASP A 55 38.26 25.99 -1.84
CA ASP A 55 37.63 26.54 -0.64
C ASP A 55 36.12 26.75 -0.86
N LEU A 56 35.36 26.72 0.24
CA LEU A 56 33.91 26.90 0.29
C LEU A 56 33.46 28.25 -0.30
N ALA A 57 34.27 29.30 -0.12
CA ALA A 57 34.01 30.61 -0.70
C ALA A 57 34.08 30.57 -2.24
N ASP A 58 35.10 29.92 -2.80
CA ASP A 58 35.24 29.73 -4.26
C ASP A 58 34.17 28.79 -4.82
N ALA A 59 33.75 27.77 -4.05
CA ALA A 59 32.64 26.90 -4.44
C ALA A 59 31.33 27.69 -4.54
N ARG A 60 31.05 28.55 -3.55
CA ARG A 60 29.86 29.42 -3.53
C ARG A 60 29.89 30.43 -4.68
N ALA A 61 31.04 31.04 -4.95
CA ALA A 61 31.21 31.97 -6.07
C ALA A 61 31.01 31.27 -7.43
N SER A 62 31.52 30.04 -7.58
CA SER A 62 31.37 29.23 -8.81
C SER A 62 29.91 28.84 -9.08
N VAL A 63 29.14 28.51 -8.03
CA VAL A 63 27.69 28.24 -8.16
C VAL A 63 26.93 29.51 -8.56
N LEU A 64 27.24 30.65 -7.93
CA LEU A 64 26.59 31.93 -8.23
C LEU A 64 26.95 32.47 -9.62
N ALA A 65 28.16 32.18 -10.11
CA ALA A 65 28.60 32.54 -11.46
C ALA A 65 28.00 31.63 -12.56
N GLY A 66 27.18 30.64 -12.20
CA GLY A 66 26.59 29.68 -13.14
C GLY A 66 27.62 28.73 -13.77
N ASN A 67 28.86 28.72 -13.27
CA ASN A 67 29.97 27.95 -13.81
C ASN A 67 30.06 26.54 -13.19
N TYR A 68 28.90 25.98 -12.85
CA TYR A 68 28.78 24.57 -12.53
C TYR A 68 28.18 23.88 -13.75
N THR A 69 28.89 22.93 -14.35
CA THR A 69 28.20 21.91 -15.13
C THR A 69 27.42 21.09 -14.11
N PRO A 70 26.08 21.04 -14.14
CA PRO A 70 25.37 20.01 -13.42
C PRO A 70 26.04 18.72 -13.89
N ARG A 71 26.61 17.95 -12.97
CA ARG A 71 26.79 16.53 -13.24
C ARG A 71 25.37 16.08 -13.46
N ARG A 72 24.91 16.08 -14.72
CA ARG A 72 23.74 15.30 -15.09
C ARG A 72 24.18 13.93 -14.63
N HIS A 73 23.66 13.50 -13.48
CA HIS A 73 23.56 12.09 -13.25
C HIS A 73 22.91 11.62 -14.53
N HIS A 74 23.67 10.95 -15.39
CA HIS A 74 23.10 9.99 -16.28
C HIS A 74 22.38 9.07 -15.31
N THR A 75 21.12 9.40 -15.02
CA THR A 75 20.20 8.60 -14.25
C THR A 75 20.08 7.39 -15.13
N LYS A 76 20.96 6.41 -14.88
CA LYS A 76 20.97 5.15 -15.61
C LYS A 76 19.54 4.70 -15.57
N PHE A 77 18.93 4.66 -16.75
CA PHE A 77 17.61 4.11 -16.95
C PHE A 77 17.65 2.72 -16.31
N ARG A 78 16.97 2.58 -15.18
CA ARG A 78 16.99 1.36 -14.38
C ARG A 78 15.55 0.89 -14.29
N CYS A 79 15.31 -0.23 -14.95
CA CYS A 79 14.13 -1.03 -14.70
C CYS A 79 14.25 -1.64 -13.30
N PRO A 80 13.12 -1.86 -12.63
CA PRO A 80 13.14 -2.43 -11.30
C PRO A 80 13.61 -3.89 -11.37
N SER A 81 14.18 -4.39 -10.27
CA SER A 81 14.51 -5.81 -10.14
C SER A 81 13.26 -6.66 -9.91
N SER A 82 13.38 -7.98 -10.03
CA SER A 82 12.29 -8.91 -9.77
C SER A 82 11.72 -8.80 -8.35
N CYS A 83 10.41 -8.99 -8.23
CA CYS A 83 9.72 -8.99 -6.94
C CYS A 83 10.17 -10.16 -6.05
N SER A 84 10.47 -11.34 -6.63
CA SER A 84 11.06 -12.44 -5.87
C SER A 84 12.43 -12.10 -5.28
N GLY A 85 13.24 -11.30 -5.98
CA GLY A 85 14.57 -10.87 -5.53
C GLY A 85 14.52 -9.72 -4.52
N ALA A 86 13.55 -8.81 -4.65
CA ALA A 86 13.36 -7.69 -3.72
C ALA A 86 12.54 -8.08 -2.47
N GLY A 87 11.77 -9.16 -2.54
CA GLY A 87 10.84 -9.59 -1.50
C GLY A 87 9.48 -8.91 -1.59
N THR A 88 8.55 -9.33 -0.73
CA THR A 88 7.17 -8.81 -0.67
C THR A 88 7.04 -7.47 0.06
N ASN A 89 8.12 -6.98 0.67
CA ASN A 89 8.14 -5.67 1.33
C ASN A 89 8.51 -4.59 0.31
N SER A 90 7.56 -3.70 0.01
CA SER A 90 7.73 -2.62 -0.97
C SER A 90 8.81 -1.61 -0.61
N ASN A 91 9.27 -1.55 0.64
CA ASN A 91 10.40 -0.70 1.05
C ASN A 91 11.73 -1.14 0.40
N ALA A 92 11.82 -2.38 -0.07
CA ALA A 92 13.01 -2.89 -0.77
C ALA A 92 12.92 -2.71 -2.29
N TRP A 93 11.77 -2.23 -2.80
CA TRP A 93 11.55 -2.04 -4.24
C TRP A 93 12.21 -0.76 -4.74
N PHE A 94 12.39 -0.65 -6.06
CA PHE A 94 12.99 0.53 -6.64
C PHE A 94 11.97 1.68 -6.68
N THR A 95 12.33 2.84 -6.09
CA THR A 95 11.44 4.01 -6.06
C THR A 95 11.70 4.95 -7.23
N TYR A 96 10.63 5.22 -7.99
CA TYR A 96 10.54 6.23 -9.02
C TYR A 96 9.95 7.52 -8.43
N ALA A 97 10.57 8.66 -8.76
CA ALA A 97 9.93 9.96 -8.54
C ALA A 97 8.78 10.14 -9.56
N GLY A 98 7.76 10.93 -9.22
CA GLY A 98 6.64 11.21 -10.14
C GLY A 98 7.07 11.71 -11.52
N THR A 99 8.18 12.46 -11.62
CA THR A 99 8.75 12.93 -12.90
C THR A 99 9.40 11.82 -13.75
N ASP A 100 9.58 10.62 -13.18
CA ASP A 100 10.28 9.50 -13.80
C ASP A 100 9.34 8.33 -14.16
N LEU A 101 8.01 8.52 -14.12
CA LEU A 101 7.05 7.45 -14.47
C LEU A 101 7.19 6.98 -15.93
N ASP A 102 7.54 7.87 -16.85
CA ASP A 102 7.80 7.49 -18.24
C ASP A 102 9.01 6.55 -18.37
N ARG A 103 9.94 6.57 -17.40
CA ARG A 103 11.05 5.61 -17.37
C ARG A 103 10.57 4.21 -17.03
N LEU A 104 9.69 4.09 -16.04
CA LEU A 104 9.08 2.82 -15.69
C LEU A 104 8.30 2.23 -16.88
N ARG A 105 7.52 3.07 -17.58
CA ARG A 105 6.79 2.68 -18.79
C ARG A 105 7.72 2.20 -19.91
N GLY A 106 8.90 2.81 -20.05
CA GLY A 106 9.91 2.42 -21.05
C GLY A 106 10.48 1.01 -20.84
N CYS A 107 10.33 0.41 -19.66
CA CYS A 107 10.85 -0.94 -19.39
C CYS A 107 10.03 -2.04 -20.05
N ASN A 108 8.77 -1.76 -20.43
CA ASN A 108 7.86 -2.71 -21.07
C ASN A 108 7.78 -4.07 -20.36
N ILE A 109 7.71 -4.03 -19.02
CA ILE A 109 7.57 -5.19 -18.14
C ILE A 109 6.29 -5.05 -17.33
N THR A 110 5.75 -6.19 -16.87
CA THR A 110 4.70 -6.17 -15.85
C THR A 110 5.33 -5.87 -14.50
N THR A 111 4.72 -4.96 -13.74
CA THR A 111 5.25 -4.51 -12.45
C THR A 111 4.19 -4.52 -11.38
N LEU A 112 4.60 -4.83 -10.16
CA LEU A 112 3.82 -4.45 -8.98
C LEU A 112 4.25 -3.05 -8.57
N LEU A 113 3.27 -2.29 -8.10
CA LEU A 113 3.45 -0.89 -7.71
C LEU A 113 3.02 -0.70 -6.26
N ASP A 114 3.71 0.19 -5.57
CA ASP A 114 3.32 0.69 -4.26
C ASP A 114 3.51 2.20 -4.19
N PHE A 115 2.48 2.90 -3.71
CA PHE A 115 2.48 4.35 -3.57
C PHE A 115 1.45 4.79 -2.54
N SER A 116 1.70 5.95 -1.94
CA SER A 116 0.82 6.51 -0.92
C SER A 116 -0.56 6.83 -1.48
N LEU A 117 -1.61 6.43 -0.76
CA LEU A 117 -2.98 6.88 -1.03
C LEU A 117 -3.22 8.32 -0.56
N SER A 118 -2.33 8.95 0.21
CA SER A 118 -2.55 10.31 0.72
C SER A 118 -1.99 11.39 -0.21
N ASN A 119 -0.97 11.07 -0.98
CA ASN A 119 -0.32 12.02 -1.89
C ASN A 119 -0.94 11.90 -3.28
N LYS A 120 -1.65 12.94 -3.73
CA LYS A 120 -2.33 12.94 -5.03
C LYS A 120 -1.35 12.78 -6.19
N ILE A 121 -1.55 11.77 -7.02
CA ILE A 121 -0.71 11.49 -8.20
C ILE A 121 -0.93 12.50 -9.33
N ASP A 122 -2.15 13.03 -9.44
CA ASP A 122 -2.54 13.99 -10.47
C ASP A 122 -2.21 15.44 -10.13
N ASP A 123 -1.70 15.72 -8.93
CA ASP A 123 -1.29 17.07 -8.53
C ASP A 123 0.15 17.33 -8.99
N PRO A 124 0.37 18.25 -9.97
CA PRO A 124 1.71 18.57 -10.46
C PRO A 124 2.61 19.21 -9.39
N LYS A 125 2.04 19.66 -8.26
CA LYS A 125 2.78 20.18 -7.12
C LYS A 125 3.07 19.12 -6.06
N SER A 126 2.44 17.94 -6.15
CA SER A 126 2.68 16.86 -5.20
C SER A 126 3.98 16.14 -5.54
N GLN A 127 4.88 16.09 -4.56
CA GLN A 127 6.00 15.16 -4.61
C GLN A 127 5.48 13.80 -4.17
N PHE A 128 5.29 12.89 -5.13
CA PHE A 128 5.00 11.50 -4.84
C PHE A 128 6.13 10.60 -5.34
N GLY A 129 6.36 9.54 -4.58
CA GLY A 129 7.21 8.42 -4.96
C GLY A 129 6.34 7.21 -5.25
N LEU A 130 6.76 6.41 -6.22
CA LEU A 130 6.14 5.15 -6.57
C LEU A 130 7.23 4.07 -6.59
N SER A 131 7.09 3.10 -5.70
CA SER A 131 7.96 1.93 -5.64
C SER A 131 7.47 0.86 -6.61
N ALA A 132 8.38 0.22 -7.32
CA ALA A 132 8.04 -0.87 -8.24
C ALA A 132 9.06 -2.01 -8.22
N CYS A 133 8.56 -3.22 -8.47
CA CYS A 133 9.34 -4.42 -8.76
C CYS A 133 8.80 -5.09 -10.03
N GLU A 134 9.67 -5.77 -10.78
CA GLU A 134 9.28 -6.59 -11.93
C GLU A 134 8.51 -7.81 -11.42
N ALA A 135 7.25 -7.93 -11.84
CA ALA A 135 6.35 -8.95 -11.37
C ALA A 135 6.68 -10.30 -12.01
N ASP A 136 7.17 -11.23 -11.19
CA ASP A 136 7.65 -12.55 -11.61
C ASP A 136 6.90 -13.70 -10.89
N PHE A 137 5.69 -13.40 -10.42
CA PHE A 137 4.85 -14.40 -9.76
C PHE A 137 4.21 -15.31 -10.80
N LYS A 138 4.23 -16.61 -10.51
CA LYS A 138 3.47 -17.60 -11.28
C LYS A 138 2.05 -17.62 -10.75
N SER A 139 1.09 -17.12 -11.52
CA SER A 139 -0.32 -17.37 -11.24
C SER A 139 -0.59 -18.86 -11.48
N SER A 140 -0.92 -19.60 -10.42
CA SER A 140 -1.44 -20.96 -10.53
C SER A 140 -2.87 -20.97 -9.98
N PRO A 141 -3.84 -21.63 -10.64
CA PRO A 141 -5.19 -21.79 -10.11
C PRO A 141 -5.22 -22.44 -8.71
N GLU A 142 -4.17 -23.19 -8.34
CA GLU A 142 -3.98 -23.73 -6.98
C GLU A 142 -3.88 -22.63 -5.92
N ILE A 143 -3.39 -21.43 -6.26
CA ILE A 143 -3.24 -20.31 -5.32
C ILE A 143 -4.60 -19.78 -4.85
N SER A 144 -5.63 -19.79 -5.71
CA SER A 144 -7.00 -19.41 -5.34
C SER A 144 -7.62 -20.42 -4.38
N GLU A 145 -7.46 -21.72 -4.65
CA GLU A 145 -7.99 -22.79 -3.78
C GLU A 145 -7.29 -22.84 -2.42
N LEU A 146 -5.98 -22.58 -2.39
CA LEU A 146 -5.21 -22.44 -1.15
C LEU A 146 -5.61 -21.20 -0.34
N SER A 147 -5.97 -20.10 -1.01
CA SER A 147 -6.43 -18.88 -0.35
C SER A 147 -7.83 -19.04 0.27
N GLN A 148 -8.73 -19.77 -0.39
CA GLN A 148 -10.06 -20.08 0.13
C GLN A 148 -10.02 -21.13 1.25
N SER A 149 -9.17 -22.16 1.16
CA SER A 149 -9.04 -23.19 2.19
C SER A 149 -8.37 -22.68 3.48
N ARG A 150 -7.62 -21.58 3.41
CA ARG A 150 -7.02 -20.89 4.57
C ARG A 150 -7.88 -19.74 5.10
N ALA A 151 -9.09 -19.55 4.58
CA ALA A 151 -9.97 -18.45 4.98
C ALA A 151 -10.17 -18.45 6.48
N THR A 152 -9.51 -17.52 7.16
CA THR A 152 -9.58 -17.35 8.61
C THR A 152 -10.24 -16.01 8.87
N SER A 153 -11.21 -15.98 9.77
CA SER A 153 -11.87 -14.73 10.13
C SER A 153 -10.93 -13.87 10.98
N CYS A 154 -10.76 -12.60 10.63
CA CYS A 154 -10.02 -11.62 11.43
C CYS A 154 -10.84 -11.06 12.60
N LEU A 155 -11.71 -11.91 13.16
CA LEU A 155 -12.54 -11.63 14.31
C LEU A 155 -11.96 -12.33 15.54
N PRO A 156 -12.12 -11.74 16.73
CA PRO A 156 -11.79 -12.44 17.98
C PRO A 156 -12.58 -13.74 18.12
N ASP A 157 -11.97 -14.76 18.74
CA ASP A 157 -12.55 -16.11 18.90
C ASP A 157 -13.90 -16.12 19.64
N ASN A 158 -14.16 -15.11 20.48
CA ASN A 158 -15.39 -14.98 21.26
C ASN A 158 -16.54 -14.30 20.50
N VAL A 159 -16.33 -13.92 19.24
CA VAL A 159 -17.37 -13.29 18.41
C VAL A 159 -18.06 -14.36 17.57
N GLN A 160 -19.37 -14.53 17.81
CA GLN A 160 -20.21 -15.36 16.94
C GLN A 160 -20.20 -14.80 15.52
N GLN A 161 -20.07 -15.68 14.54
CA GLN A 161 -19.93 -15.31 13.13
C GLN A 161 -21.16 -15.76 12.35
N THR A 162 -21.54 -14.97 11.35
CA THR A 162 -22.60 -15.32 10.41
C THR A 162 -22.12 -15.15 8.97
N ASN A 163 -22.65 -15.99 8.09
CA ASN A 163 -22.48 -15.80 6.66
C ASN A 163 -23.30 -14.59 6.20
N THR A 164 -22.63 -13.65 5.56
CA THR A 164 -23.23 -12.49 4.90
C THR A 164 -22.99 -12.62 3.41
N THR A 165 -24.05 -12.44 2.62
CA THR A 165 -23.95 -12.39 1.16
C THR A 165 -24.10 -10.95 0.70
N SER A 166 -23.23 -10.51 -0.21
CA SER A 166 -23.32 -9.21 -0.85
C SER A 166 -23.12 -9.32 -2.35
N LEU A 167 -23.67 -8.36 -3.09
CA LEU A 167 -23.62 -8.30 -4.54
C LEU A 167 -22.46 -7.42 -4.97
N LEU A 168 -21.73 -7.89 -5.98
CA LEU A 168 -20.71 -7.12 -6.67
C LEU A 168 -21.31 -6.44 -7.88
N GLN A 169 -21.05 -5.15 -7.97
CA GLN A 169 -21.35 -4.33 -9.12
C GLN A 169 -20.17 -4.34 -10.08
N LEU A 170 -20.44 -4.63 -11.35
CA LEU A 170 -19.51 -4.37 -12.45
C LEU A 170 -19.85 -2.99 -13.05
N GLY A 171 -18.85 -2.23 -13.46
CA GLY A 171 -19.05 -0.98 -14.19
C GLY A 171 -17.96 -0.73 -15.21
N SER A 172 -18.34 -0.06 -16.29
CA SER A 172 -17.46 0.23 -17.43
C SER A 172 -17.64 1.68 -17.91
N SER A 173 -16.59 2.23 -18.51
CA SER A 173 -16.64 3.51 -19.22
C SER A 173 -15.54 3.63 -20.27
N GLY A 174 -15.77 4.49 -21.26
CA GLY A 174 -14.85 4.73 -22.38
C GLY A 174 -14.92 3.66 -23.46
N THR A 175 -13.89 3.56 -24.29
CA THR A 175 -13.88 2.69 -25.48
C THR A 175 -13.42 1.27 -25.14
N SER A 176 -14.13 0.27 -25.68
CA SER A 176 -13.72 -1.13 -25.56
C SER A 176 -12.74 -1.55 -26.66
N SER A 177 -11.69 -2.29 -26.29
CA SER A 177 -10.68 -2.78 -27.23
C SER A 177 -10.17 -4.17 -26.87
N ALA A 178 -9.96 -4.99 -27.89
CA ALA A 178 -9.32 -6.30 -27.73
C ALA A 178 -7.79 -6.20 -27.53
N ALA A 179 -7.17 -5.08 -27.94
CA ALA A 179 -5.72 -4.90 -27.89
C ALA A 179 -5.16 -4.85 -26.46
N GLN A 180 -6.00 -4.53 -25.48
CA GLN A 180 -5.60 -4.36 -24.09
C GLN A 180 -5.78 -5.62 -23.23
N ILE A 181 -6.40 -6.68 -23.78
CA ILE A 181 -6.72 -7.90 -23.03
C ILE A 181 -5.46 -8.53 -22.43
N ALA A 182 -4.40 -8.71 -23.21
CA ALA A 182 -3.17 -9.33 -22.73
C ALA A 182 -2.55 -8.56 -21.56
N SER A 183 -2.55 -7.22 -21.64
CA SER A 183 -2.06 -6.33 -20.58
C SER A 183 -2.92 -6.40 -19.32
N VAL A 184 -4.25 -6.39 -19.48
CA VAL A 184 -5.20 -6.52 -18.36
C VAL A 184 -5.04 -7.85 -17.65
N LEU A 185 -5.01 -8.96 -18.40
CA LEU A 185 -4.83 -10.30 -17.83
C LEU A 185 -3.47 -10.44 -17.15
N GLY A 186 -2.40 -9.94 -17.78
CA GLY A 186 -1.07 -9.94 -17.20
C GLY A 186 -1.01 -9.21 -15.85
N ALA A 187 -1.64 -8.04 -15.72
CA ALA A 187 -1.70 -7.33 -14.46
C ALA A 187 -2.57 -8.04 -13.40
N LEU A 188 -3.75 -8.56 -13.78
CA LEU A 188 -4.64 -9.30 -12.87
C LEU A 188 -3.98 -10.59 -12.34
N ASP A 189 -3.29 -11.33 -13.20
CA ASP A 189 -2.60 -12.56 -12.84
C ASP A 189 -1.47 -12.29 -11.83
N GLN A 190 -0.74 -11.19 -11.98
CA GLN A 190 0.30 -10.80 -11.01
C GLN A 190 -0.28 -10.35 -9.67
N LEU A 191 -1.41 -9.64 -9.66
CA LEU A 191 -2.12 -9.33 -8.41
C LEU A 191 -2.64 -10.59 -7.71
N LEU A 192 -3.14 -11.57 -8.48
CA LEU A 192 -3.58 -12.84 -7.94
C LEU A 192 -2.42 -13.62 -7.31
N GLY A 193 -1.29 -13.73 -8.01
CA GLY A 193 -0.08 -14.38 -7.49
C GLY A 193 0.44 -13.69 -6.23
N TYR A 194 0.48 -12.36 -6.22
CA TYR A 194 0.93 -11.56 -5.09
C TYR A 194 0.01 -11.67 -3.86
N SER A 195 -1.32 -11.70 -4.09
CA SER A 195 -2.32 -11.95 -3.04
C SER A 195 -2.11 -13.29 -2.35
N GLY A 196 -1.73 -14.33 -3.09
CA GLY A 196 -1.45 -15.66 -2.53
C GLY A 196 -0.20 -15.75 -1.65
N MET A 197 0.75 -14.83 -1.82
CA MET A 197 1.98 -14.77 -1.04
C MET A 197 1.87 -13.89 0.22
N SER A 198 0.89 -13.00 0.24
CA SER A 198 0.63 -12.12 1.37
C SER A 198 -0.05 -12.93 2.49
N SER A 199 0.74 -13.43 3.44
CA SER A 199 0.25 -14.32 4.49
C SER A 199 -0.70 -13.62 5.46
N GLY A 200 -1.92 -14.12 5.60
CA GLY A 200 -2.76 -14.15 6.81
C GLY A 200 -2.97 -12.87 7.63
N SER A 201 -2.56 -11.70 7.15
CA SER A 201 -2.62 -10.47 7.94
C SER A 201 -4.06 -9.99 8.04
N CYS A 202 -4.45 -9.49 9.20
CA CYS A 202 -5.76 -8.87 9.43
C CYS A 202 -5.80 -7.39 9.08
N ASN A 203 -4.85 -6.93 8.27
CA ASN A 203 -4.84 -5.58 7.73
C ASN A 203 -5.65 -5.54 6.44
N GLU A 204 -5.97 -4.33 5.99
CA GLU A 204 -6.47 -4.12 4.64
C GLU A 204 -5.41 -4.50 3.60
N THR A 205 -5.87 -5.01 2.46
CA THR A 205 -5.04 -5.29 1.29
C THR A 205 -5.22 -4.17 0.28
N ILE A 206 -4.13 -3.51 -0.09
CA ILE A 206 -4.07 -2.53 -1.17
C ILE A 206 -2.96 -2.99 -2.09
N GLN A 207 -3.28 -3.25 -3.35
CA GLN A 207 -2.30 -3.73 -4.33
C GLN A 207 -2.48 -3.04 -5.66
N PHE A 208 -1.36 -2.78 -6.33
CA PHE A 208 -1.36 -2.16 -7.65
C PHE A 208 -0.44 -2.94 -8.58
N ALA A 209 -0.83 -3.04 -9.84
CA ALA A 209 -0.02 -3.63 -10.89
C ALA A 209 -0.15 -2.82 -12.18
N SER A 210 0.89 -2.87 -13.01
CA SER A 210 0.85 -2.30 -14.36
C SER A 210 1.47 -3.26 -15.36
N SER A 211 0.88 -3.32 -16.55
CA SER A 211 1.37 -4.10 -17.69
C SER A 211 1.09 -3.33 -18.96
N GLY A 212 2.13 -3.03 -19.75
CA GLY A 212 2.01 -2.14 -20.90
C GLY A 212 1.38 -0.79 -20.53
N ASN A 213 0.31 -0.39 -21.21
CA ASN A 213 -0.44 0.83 -20.89
C ASN A 213 -1.52 0.63 -19.83
N THR A 214 -1.73 -0.60 -19.34
CA THR A 214 -2.75 -0.88 -18.34
C THR A 214 -2.20 -0.68 -16.92
N ALA A 215 -3.03 -0.13 -16.05
CA ALA A 215 -2.82 -0.17 -14.61
C ALA A 215 -4.06 -0.76 -13.93
N VAL A 216 -3.84 -1.47 -12.83
CA VAL A 216 -4.88 -2.10 -12.02
C VAL A 216 -4.62 -1.77 -10.56
N GLY A 217 -5.67 -1.44 -9.83
CA GLY A 217 -5.65 -1.36 -8.37
C GLY A 217 -6.71 -2.26 -7.76
N ALA A 218 -6.37 -2.86 -6.64
CA ALA A 218 -7.19 -3.80 -5.90
C ALA A 218 -7.21 -3.40 -4.41
N TYR A 219 -8.39 -3.46 -3.81
CA TYR A 219 -8.63 -3.18 -2.41
C TYR A 219 -9.47 -4.28 -1.79
N ALA A 220 -9.07 -4.74 -0.61
CA ALA A 220 -9.93 -5.52 0.28
C ALA A 220 -9.78 -5.02 1.71
N GLY A 221 -10.90 -4.74 2.36
CA GLY A 221 -10.92 -4.34 3.76
C GLY A 221 -10.36 -5.43 4.68
N SER A 222 -9.99 -5.01 5.90
CA SER A 222 -9.42 -5.89 6.93
C SER A 222 -10.33 -7.03 7.38
N GLY A 223 -11.64 -6.93 7.17
CA GLY A 223 -12.59 -7.99 7.44
C GLY A 223 -12.67 -9.04 6.33
N LEU A 224 -12.19 -8.73 5.13
CA LEU A 224 -12.30 -9.58 3.94
C LEU A 224 -10.96 -10.18 3.50
N THR A 225 -9.86 -9.48 3.77
CA THR A 225 -8.50 -9.83 3.30
C THR A 225 -8.14 -11.28 3.60
N SER A 226 -8.31 -11.72 4.85
CA SER A 226 -7.96 -13.07 5.29
C SER A 226 -8.91 -14.17 4.82
N GLN A 227 -10.03 -13.80 4.18
CA GLN A 227 -11.04 -14.75 3.69
C GLN A 227 -10.85 -15.11 2.21
N GLY A 228 -9.79 -14.62 1.56
CA GLY A 228 -9.45 -14.98 0.17
C GLY A 228 -10.39 -14.42 -0.90
N LEU A 229 -11.29 -13.49 -0.54
CA LEU A 229 -12.31 -12.97 -1.46
C LEU A 229 -11.71 -12.17 -2.62
N LEU A 230 -10.64 -11.42 -2.38
CA LEU A 230 -9.99 -10.63 -3.43
C LEU A 230 -9.47 -11.53 -4.56
N ALA A 231 -8.83 -12.66 -4.20
CA ALA A 231 -8.35 -13.64 -5.17
C ALA A 231 -9.50 -14.20 -6.02
N SER A 232 -10.63 -14.53 -5.40
CA SER A 232 -11.83 -14.98 -6.11
C SER A 232 -12.34 -13.94 -7.11
N VAL A 233 -12.36 -12.65 -6.73
CA VAL A 233 -12.83 -11.57 -7.60
C VAL A 233 -11.86 -11.33 -8.76
N LEU A 234 -10.55 -11.31 -8.50
CA LEU A 234 -9.53 -11.17 -9.54
C LEU A 234 -9.64 -12.30 -10.58
N GLN A 235 -9.89 -13.53 -10.12
CA GLN A 235 -10.08 -14.68 -11.01
C GLN A 235 -11.36 -14.57 -11.84
N SER A 236 -12.50 -14.26 -11.21
CA SER A 236 -13.78 -14.07 -11.92
C SER A 236 -13.70 -12.94 -12.94
N LEU A 237 -13.02 -11.85 -12.59
CA LEU A 237 -12.80 -10.72 -13.50
C LEU A 237 -11.89 -11.11 -14.69
N SER A 238 -10.84 -11.89 -14.43
CA SER A 238 -9.96 -12.40 -15.49
C SER A 238 -10.72 -13.31 -16.46
N THR A 239 -11.59 -14.18 -15.95
CA THR A 239 -12.48 -15.02 -16.79
C THR A 239 -13.41 -14.17 -17.62
N ARG A 240 -14.07 -13.17 -17.01
CA ARG A 240 -14.96 -12.25 -17.71
C ARG A 240 -14.27 -11.51 -18.85
N VAL A 241 -13.06 -10.99 -18.62
CA VAL A 241 -12.28 -10.29 -19.65
C VAL A 241 -11.91 -11.22 -20.82
N ARG A 242 -11.60 -12.50 -20.55
CA ARG A 242 -11.34 -13.49 -21.60
C ARG A 242 -12.59 -13.80 -22.43
N GLU A 243 -13.72 -13.97 -21.76
CA GLU A 243 -15.00 -14.31 -22.41
C GLU A 243 -15.56 -13.17 -23.26
N ASP A 244 -15.46 -11.92 -22.77
CA ASP A 244 -15.98 -10.75 -23.49
C ASP A 244 -15.17 -10.41 -24.75
N GLY A 245 -13.91 -10.85 -24.82
CA GLY A 245 -13.04 -10.58 -25.98
C GLY A 245 -12.74 -9.11 -26.22
N SER A 246 -13.06 -8.23 -25.26
CA SER A 246 -12.72 -6.80 -25.26
C SER A 246 -12.79 -6.24 -23.83
N VAL A 247 -12.11 -5.11 -23.59
CA VAL A 247 -12.13 -4.43 -22.29
C VAL A 247 -12.25 -2.92 -22.50
N ALA A 248 -13.12 -2.29 -21.71
CA ALA A 248 -13.36 -0.83 -21.73
C ALA A 248 -12.16 -0.05 -21.17
N ASP A 249 -12.04 1.24 -21.52
CA ASP A 249 -10.97 2.11 -21.02
C ASP A 249 -10.84 2.08 -19.50
N ASN A 250 -11.98 2.12 -18.80
CA ASN A 250 -12.05 1.85 -17.39
C ASN A 250 -13.04 0.72 -17.13
N LEU A 251 -12.61 -0.27 -16.36
CA LEU A 251 -13.43 -1.37 -15.88
C LEU A 251 -13.30 -1.45 -14.37
N MET A 252 -14.39 -1.68 -13.67
CA MET A 252 -14.41 -1.70 -12.23
C MET A 252 -15.35 -2.78 -11.72
N VAL A 253 -14.90 -3.51 -10.70
CA VAL A 253 -15.74 -4.35 -9.86
C VAL A 253 -15.69 -3.77 -8.46
N GLN A 254 -16.84 -3.62 -7.81
CA GLN A 254 -16.86 -3.18 -6.42
C GLN A 254 -18.03 -3.79 -5.66
N MET A 255 -17.85 -3.95 -4.35
CA MET A 255 -18.92 -4.25 -3.43
C MET A 255 -19.46 -2.95 -2.83
N CYS A 256 -20.63 -2.54 -3.28
CA CYS A 256 -21.32 -1.35 -2.79
C CYS A 256 -22.47 -1.73 -1.87
N SER A 257 -22.20 -1.70 -0.57
CA SER A 257 -23.21 -1.81 0.47
C SER A 257 -22.96 -0.72 1.52
N ASN A 258 -23.92 -0.47 2.40
CA ASN A 258 -23.75 0.41 3.58
C ASN A 258 -22.82 -0.21 4.63
N SER A 259 -21.72 -0.83 4.19
CA SER A 259 -20.73 -1.48 5.01
C SER A 259 -19.55 -0.54 5.26
N SER A 260 -18.89 -0.73 6.40
CA SER A 260 -17.64 -0.04 6.70
C SER A 260 -16.53 -0.44 5.73
N ALA A 261 -15.47 0.38 5.61
CA ALA A 261 -14.25 0.09 4.87
C ALA A 261 -13.63 -1.28 5.17
N ARG A 262 -13.85 -1.81 6.39
CA ARG A 262 -13.47 -3.17 6.81
C ARG A 262 -14.09 -4.27 5.93
N TYR A 263 -15.29 -4.05 5.42
CA TYR A 263 -16.02 -4.96 4.54
C TYR A 263 -16.28 -4.33 3.18
N SER A 264 -15.39 -3.46 2.70
CA SER A 264 -15.41 -2.96 1.32
C SER A 264 -14.40 -3.71 0.47
N LEU A 265 -14.71 -3.92 -0.80
CA LEU A 265 -13.85 -4.61 -1.77
C LEU A 265 -14.02 -3.96 -3.13
N GLY A 266 -12.91 -3.82 -3.87
CA GLY A 266 -12.98 -3.35 -5.24
C GLY A 266 -11.73 -3.62 -6.05
N VAL A 267 -11.90 -3.66 -7.37
CA VAL A 267 -10.84 -3.73 -8.37
C VAL A 267 -11.15 -2.67 -9.42
N PHE A 268 -10.19 -1.82 -9.75
CA PHE A 268 -10.28 -0.81 -10.79
C PHE A 268 -9.18 -1.05 -11.82
N ILE A 269 -9.55 -1.10 -13.09
CA ILE A 269 -8.66 -1.29 -14.23
C ILE A 269 -8.75 -0.03 -15.09
N SER A 270 -7.62 0.55 -15.45
CA SER A 270 -7.50 1.59 -16.47
C SER A 270 -6.57 1.11 -17.58
N THR A 271 -7.08 0.92 -18.79
CA THR A 271 -6.27 0.49 -19.94
C THR A 271 -5.41 1.61 -20.53
N LYS A 272 -5.64 2.85 -20.07
CA LYS A 272 -4.82 4.03 -20.36
C LYS A 272 -3.77 4.30 -19.27
N GLY A 273 -3.75 3.52 -18.21
CA GLY A 273 -2.75 3.62 -17.15
C GLY A 273 -2.97 4.84 -16.26
N ASP A 274 -4.23 5.23 -16.06
CA ASP A 274 -4.62 6.33 -15.17
C ASP A 274 -4.49 5.90 -13.69
N LEU A 275 -3.28 6.03 -13.16
CA LEU A 275 -2.98 5.76 -11.76
C LEU A 275 -3.75 6.68 -10.80
N ALA A 276 -4.12 7.88 -11.23
CA ALA A 276 -4.89 8.81 -10.40
C ALA A 276 -6.34 8.33 -10.24
N ALA A 277 -6.97 7.82 -11.31
CA ALA A 277 -8.29 7.20 -11.22
C ALA A 277 -8.29 5.99 -10.28
N ILE A 278 -7.26 5.15 -10.39
CA ILE A 278 -7.07 3.98 -9.54
C ILE A 278 -6.87 4.38 -8.06
N GLN A 279 -6.04 5.39 -7.81
CA GLN A 279 -5.82 5.93 -6.47
C GLN A 279 -7.13 6.45 -5.87
N ARG A 280 -7.91 7.24 -6.64
CA ARG A 280 -9.21 7.77 -6.21
C ARG A 280 -10.21 6.67 -5.88
N ALA A 281 -10.33 5.65 -6.72
CA ALA A 281 -11.21 4.51 -6.46
C ALA A 281 -10.83 3.79 -5.15
N THR A 282 -9.54 3.56 -4.94
CA THR A 282 -9.01 2.91 -3.74
C THR A 282 -9.28 3.74 -2.47
N GLN A 283 -9.10 5.06 -2.55
CA GLN A 283 -9.43 5.99 -1.47
C GLN A 283 -10.92 5.94 -1.11
N LEU A 284 -11.81 5.85 -2.11
CA LEU A 284 -13.25 5.77 -1.87
C LEU A 284 -13.58 4.51 -1.06
N TRP A 285 -13.09 3.34 -1.47
CA TRP A 285 -13.35 2.09 -0.74
C TRP A 285 -12.76 2.10 0.67
N LYS A 286 -11.54 2.65 0.83
CA LYS A 286 -10.91 2.86 2.14
C LYS A 286 -11.74 3.79 3.05
N ASN A 287 -12.52 4.68 2.47
CA ASN A 287 -13.42 5.61 3.17
C ASN A 287 -14.88 5.13 3.16
N SER A 288 -15.15 3.82 2.99
CA SER A 288 -16.50 3.24 2.99
C SER A 288 -17.43 3.86 1.93
N SER A 289 -16.87 4.31 0.81
CA SER A 289 -17.59 4.96 -0.29
C SER A 289 -17.40 4.20 -1.59
N CYS A 290 -18.27 4.48 -2.56
CA CYS A 290 -18.29 3.79 -3.85
C CYS A 290 -17.94 4.70 -5.01
N VAL A 291 -17.39 4.11 -6.07
CA VAL A 291 -17.23 4.78 -7.35
C VAL A 291 -18.61 4.92 -8.00
N THR A 292 -19.00 6.13 -8.35
CA THR A 292 -20.30 6.43 -8.98
C THR A 292 -20.18 6.97 -10.41
N SER A 293 -18.95 7.18 -10.89
CA SER A 293 -18.66 7.84 -12.16
C SER A 293 -18.55 6.89 -13.36
N MET A 294 -19.06 5.66 -13.26
CA MET A 294 -19.08 4.71 -14.38
C MET A 294 -20.24 5.00 -15.32
N ALA A 295 -20.05 4.83 -16.62
CA ALA A 295 -21.08 5.11 -17.62
C ALA A 295 -22.14 4.01 -17.64
N GLU A 296 -21.70 2.76 -17.58
CA GLU A 296 -22.55 1.58 -17.52
C GLU A 296 -22.27 0.82 -16.23
N THR A 297 -23.33 0.25 -15.64
CA THR A 297 -23.22 -0.54 -14.40
C THR A 297 -24.14 -1.74 -14.45
N THR A 298 -23.66 -2.88 -13.93
CA THR A 298 -24.41 -4.12 -13.71
C THR A 298 -24.34 -4.43 -12.21
N PRO A 299 -25.40 -4.13 -11.43
CA PRO A 299 -25.36 -4.18 -9.97
C PRO A 299 -25.19 -5.60 -9.39
N ASP A 300 -25.64 -6.62 -10.11
CA ASP A 300 -25.71 -8.01 -9.63
C ASP A 300 -24.78 -8.93 -10.44
N TRP A 301 -23.57 -8.46 -10.76
CA TRP A 301 -22.63 -9.21 -11.59
C TRP A 301 -22.18 -10.53 -10.93
N GLN A 302 -21.92 -10.51 -9.62
CA GLN A 302 -21.51 -11.68 -8.86
C GLN A 302 -21.97 -11.60 -7.41
N ARG A 303 -22.21 -12.76 -6.77
CA ARG A 303 -22.46 -12.87 -5.32
C ARG A 303 -21.18 -13.27 -4.60
N LEU A 304 -20.84 -12.56 -3.53
CA LEU A 304 -19.82 -12.97 -2.58
C LEU A 304 -20.45 -13.33 -1.24
N THR A 305 -20.01 -14.43 -0.64
CA THR A 305 -20.37 -14.81 0.73
C THR A 305 -19.13 -14.74 1.61
N TYR A 306 -19.27 -14.12 2.77
CA TYR A 306 -18.17 -13.88 3.71
C TYR A 306 -18.66 -13.85 5.16
N LEU A 307 -17.74 -14.04 6.09
CA LEU A 307 -18.01 -14.06 7.52
C LEU A 307 -18.00 -12.64 8.08
N THR A 308 -19.03 -12.33 8.88
CA THR A 308 -19.15 -11.09 9.66
C THR A 308 -19.56 -11.41 11.10
N PRO A 309 -19.39 -10.48 12.06
CA PRO A 309 -19.97 -10.63 13.39
C PRO A 309 -21.48 -10.80 13.30
N ALA A 310 -22.01 -11.79 14.01
CA ALA A 310 -23.44 -11.94 14.17
C ALA A 310 -24.01 -10.67 14.84
N PRO A 311 -25.14 -10.13 14.34
CA PRO A 311 -25.81 -9.04 15.02
C PRO A 311 -26.17 -9.47 16.44
N LEU A 312 -25.95 -8.59 17.42
CA LEU A 312 -26.39 -8.83 18.79
C LEU A 312 -27.90 -9.06 18.77
N SER A 313 -28.34 -10.23 19.20
CA SER A 313 -29.75 -10.48 19.46
C SER A 313 -30.20 -9.50 20.54
N SER A 314 -30.99 -8.50 20.16
CA SER A 314 -31.74 -7.70 21.13
C SER A 314 -32.51 -8.67 22.02
N PRO A 315 -32.41 -8.58 23.35
CA PRO A 315 -33.25 -9.39 24.22
C PRO A 315 -34.70 -9.10 23.85
N SER A 316 -35.39 -10.12 23.35
CA SER A 316 -36.82 -10.04 23.06
C SER A 316 -37.53 -9.60 24.33
N SER A 317 -38.12 -8.41 24.32
CA SER A 317 -39.08 -7.96 25.32
C SER A 317 -40.28 -8.90 25.28
N GLY A 318 -40.20 -9.99 26.04
CA GLY A 318 -41.17 -11.06 26.03
C GLY A 318 -40.92 -12.01 27.19
N SER A 319 -41.70 -11.78 28.26
CA SER A 319 -41.95 -12.62 29.44
C SER A 319 -40.93 -12.61 30.60
N ASN A 320 -41.33 -11.85 31.64
CA ASN A 320 -41.28 -12.14 33.07
C ASN A 320 -40.00 -12.75 33.65
N ILE A 321 -39.13 -11.91 34.21
CA ILE A 321 -38.15 -12.35 35.22
C ILE A 321 -38.59 -11.84 36.60
N PRO A 322 -38.71 -12.71 37.62
CA PRO A 322 -38.89 -12.30 39.00
C PRO A 322 -37.65 -11.55 39.49
N ASN A 323 -37.89 -10.42 40.15
CA ASN A 323 -36.87 -9.59 40.79
C ASN A 323 -35.96 -10.41 41.72
N ASN A 324 -34.72 -10.69 41.33
CA ASN A 324 -33.57 -10.61 42.25
C ASN A 324 -32.23 -10.71 41.50
N PHE A 325 -31.66 -9.59 41.07
CA PHE A 325 -30.21 -9.48 40.92
C PHE A 325 -29.77 -8.07 41.28
N THR A 326 -29.17 -7.98 42.47
CA THR A 326 -28.56 -6.80 43.05
C THR A 326 -27.34 -6.41 42.22
N HIS A 327 -27.44 -5.37 41.40
CA HIS A 327 -26.28 -4.70 40.82
C HIS A 327 -25.80 -3.59 41.76
N THR A 328 -24.61 -3.79 42.34
CA THR A 328 -23.85 -2.75 43.02
C THR A 328 -23.37 -1.73 41.98
N ILE A 329 -24.11 -0.64 41.81
CA ILE A 329 -23.67 0.53 41.05
C ILE A 329 -22.87 1.42 41.99
N SER A 330 -21.56 1.50 41.78
CA SER A 330 -20.69 2.49 42.42
C SER A 330 -20.97 3.87 41.80
N LYS A 331 -21.81 4.67 42.46
CA LYS A 331 -21.96 6.10 42.20
C LYS A 331 -20.70 6.83 42.65
N ILE A 332 -19.99 7.47 41.74
CA ILE A 332 -19.12 8.62 42.09
C ILE A 332 -19.88 9.88 41.68
N SER A 333 -20.53 10.50 42.67
CA SER A 333 -21.09 11.84 42.59
C SER A 333 -20.39 12.70 43.63
N GLY A 334 -19.60 13.66 43.19
CA GLY A 334 -19.04 14.73 44.03
C GLY A 334 -19.31 16.07 43.37
N LYS A 335 -20.43 16.71 43.73
CA LYS A 335 -20.65 18.15 43.55
C LYS A 335 -20.26 18.85 44.86
N ASN A 336 -19.51 19.95 44.77
CA ASN A 336 -19.53 21.12 45.65
C ASN A 336 -18.81 22.25 44.86
N ALA A 337 -19.52 23.19 44.23
CA ALA A 337 -20.08 24.43 44.80
C ALA A 337 -19.02 25.52 45.12
N LEU A 338 -18.95 26.51 44.21
CA LEU A 338 -18.69 27.95 44.36
C LEU A 338 -18.08 28.51 45.67
N SER A 339 -16.98 29.27 45.54
CA SER A 339 -16.82 30.53 46.27
C SER A 339 -16.10 31.59 45.41
N ARG A 340 -16.69 32.79 45.38
CA ARG A 340 -16.23 34.02 44.73
C ARG A 340 -15.28 34.81 45.65
N GLY A 341 -14.36 35.56 45.05
CA GLY A 341 -13.67 36.75 45.61
C GLY A 341 -12.15 36.58 45.70
N ARG A 342 -11.28 37.57 45.46
CA ARG A 342 -11.38 39.00 45.07
C ARG A 342 -9.92 39.44 44.78
N TYR A 343 -9.71 40.40 43.88
CA TYR A 343 -8.54 41.29 43.67
C TYR A 343 -7.26 41.08 44.52
N VAL A 344 -6.10 40.92 43.88
CA VAL A 344 -5.06 41.96 43.63
C VAL A 344 -4.38 41.64 42.30
#